data_AF-A0A966XKT4-F1
#
_entry.id   AF-A0A966XKT4-F1
#
_cell.length_a   1.000
_cell.length_b   1.000
_cell.length_c   1.000
_cell.angle_alpha   90.00
_cell.angle_beta   90.00
_cell.angle_gamma   90.00
#
_symmetry.space_group_name_H-M   'P 1'
#
loop_
_entity.id
_entity.type
_entity.pdbx_description
1 polymer ?
#
loop_
_entity_poly.entity_id
_entity_poly.type
_entity_poly.pdbx_seq_one_letter_code
_entity_poly.pdbx_strand_id
1 'polypeptide(L)'
;MWYNRRLGEINHSYLTTAPGDFWITHQQAPTTTERKMDSVHPAAFEQRYNQNQFGEQLLWHNGIVKEECIKDLQYYYNLDYKWDTKLILYSIMKDGYEALNKIDGSFSCLYYDGVDLFLFRNEISPMFIDDELTFSSTKFEGSRETEPNKVWRLNLIERILEDVATFKTIENPYYFG
;
A
#
# COMPACT_ATOMS: atom_id res chain seq x y z
N MET A 1 0.25 -35.91 5.18
CA MET A 1 0.38 -35.35 3.82
C MET A 1 0.08 -33.86 3.90
N TRP A 2 1.10 -33.02 3.88
CA TRP A 2 0.94 -31.57 3.82
C TRP A 2 0.77 -31.19 2.35
N TYR A 3 -0.44 -30.78 1.94
CA TYR A 3 -0.61 -30.16 0.63
C TYR A 3 0.19 -28.87 0.64
N ASN A 4 1.15 -28.77 -0.27
CA ASN A 4 1.92 -27.57 -0.53
C ASN A 4 0.96 -26.54 -1.13
N ARG A 5 0.22 -25.80 -0.28
CA ARG A 5 -0.67 -24.73 -0.69
C ARG A 5 0.20 -23.54 -1.08
N ARG A 6 0.78 -23.61 -2.27
CA ARG A 6 1.33 -22.42 -2.93
C ARG A 6 0.16 -21.49 -3.19
N LEU A 7 0.40 -20.19 -3.10
CA LEU A 7 -0.55 -19.21 -3.62
C LEU A 7 -0.75 -19.52 -5.12
N GLY A 8 -2.00 -19.43 -5.59
CA GLY A 8 -2.31 -19.66 -7.00
C GLY A 8 -1.60 -18.65 -7.90
N GLU A 9 -1.38 -18.99 -9.16
CA GLU A 9 -0.89 -18.03 -10.15
C GLU A 9 -1.95 -16.95 -10.40
N ILE A 10 -1.50 -15.71 -10.64
CA ILE A 10 -2.40 -14.65 -11.08
C ILE A 10 -2.98 -15.07 -12.43
N ASN A 11 -4.30 -15.17 -12.51
CA ASN A 11 -4.95 -15.50 -13.77
C ASN A 11 -5.01 -14.26 -14.67
N HIS A 12 -4.09 -14.18 -15.62
CA HIS A 12 -4.00 -13.09 -16.59
C HIS A 12 -5.03 -13.19 -17.72
N SER A 13 -5.83 -14.26 -17.81
CA SER A 13 -6.77 -14.48 -18.94
C SER A 13 -7.87 -13.42 -19.04
N TYR A 14 -8.09 -12.66 -17.97
CA TYR A 14 -9.08 -11.59 -17.91
C TYR A 14 -8.49 -10.21 -18.23
N LEU A 15 -7.18 -10.09 -18.40
CA LEU A 15 -6.52 -8.84 -18.69
C LEU A 15 -6.58 -8.58 -20.20
N THR A 16 -7.39 -7.61 -20.62
CA THR A 16 -7.39 -7.09 -21.98
C THR A 16 -6.45 -5.91 -22.06
N THR A 17 -5.32 -6.03 -22.76
CA THR A 17 -4.30 -4.97 -22.80
C THR A 17 -4.41 -4.12 -24.07
N ALA A 18 -4.44 -2.80 -23.91
CA ALA A 18 -4.11 -1.83 -24.95
C ALA A 18 -2.73 -1.19 -24.68
N PRO A 19 -2.03 -0.67 -25.71
CA PRO A 19 -0.79 0.08 -25.49
C PRO A 19 -1.03 1.27 -24.56
N GLY A 20 -0.28 1.32 -23.45
CA GLY A 20 -0.39 2.38 -22.44
C GLY A 20 -1.18 2.00 -21.19
N ASP A 21 -1.78 0.81 -21.14
CA ASP A 21 -2.48 0.35 -19.93
C ASP A 21 -1.49 -0.07 -18.84
N PHE A 22 -1.78 0.34 -17.60
CA PHE A 22 -1.09 -0.13 -16.41
C PHE A 22 -2.03 -0.98 -15.56
N TRP A 23 -1.51 -2.09 -15.04
CA TRP A 23 -2.27 -3.02 -14.22
C TRP A 23 -1.65 -3.13 -12.84
N ILE A 24 -2.50 -3.06 -11.82
CA ILE A 24 -2.12 -3.30 -10.44
C ILE A 24 -2.76 -4.63 -10.03
N THR A 25 -1.92 -5.59 -9.68
CA THR A 25 -2.36 -6.89 -9.17
C THR A 25 -1.84 -7.07 -7.75
N HIS A 26 -2.71 -7.50 -6.84
CA HIS A 26 -2.33 -7.81 -5.47
C HIS A 26 -2.72 -9.23 -5.13
N GLN A 27 -1.76 -9.98 -4.58
CA GLN A 27 -1.96 -11.34 -4.14
C GLN A 27 -1.91 -11.39 -2.61
N GLN A 28 -3.09 -11.50 -2.00
CA GLN A 28 -3.24 -11.44 -0.56
C GLN A 28 -2.97 -12.79 0.10
N ALA A 29 -1.94 -12.86 0.95
CA ALA A 29 -1.79 -13.94 1.90
C ALA A 29 -2.82 -13.75 3.05
N PRO A 30 -3.36 -14.84 3.65
CA PRO A 30 -4.30 -14.74 4.76
C PRO A 30 -3.55 -14.39 6.06
N THR A 31 -3.08 -13.15 6.18
CA THR A 31 -2.27 -12.66 7.31
C THR A 31 -3.11 -11.95 8.38
N THR A 32 -4.31 -11.49 8.03
CA THR A 32 -5.25 -10.85 8.96
C THR A 32 -6.43 -11.77 9.28
N THR A 33 -7.08 -11.51 10.41
CA THR A 33 -8.29 -12.23 10.85
C THR A 33 -9.51 -11.91 9.97
N GLU A 34 -9.46 -10.81 9.22
CA GLU A 34 -10.49 -10.43 8.25
C GLU A 34 -10.29 -11.19 6.93
N ARG A 35 -11.22 -12.11 6.66
CA ARG A 35 -11.22 -13.01 5.48
C ARG A 35 -12.42 -12.78 4.57
N LYS A 36 -13.02 -11.61 4.68
CA LYS A 36 -14.24 -11.25 3.96
C LYS A 36 -13.88 -10.54 2.65
N MET A 37 -14.82 -10.50 1.72
CA MET A 37 -14.60 -9.85 0.41
C MET A 37 -14.37 -8.33 0.52
N ASP A 38 -14.81 -7.71 1.61
CA ASP A 38 -14.60 -6.29 1.92
C ASP A 38 -13.20 -5.97 2.47
N SER A 39 -12.37 -6.99 2.72
CA SER A 39 -10.95 -6.86 3.10
C SER A 39 -10.00 -7.36 1.99
N VAL A 40 -10.49 -7.38 0.74
CA VAL A 40 -9.68 -7.65 -0.46
C VAL A 40 -9.16 -6.31 -0.99
N HIS A 41 -7.87 -6.26 -1.29
CA HIS A 41 -7.24 -5.05 -1.82
C HIS A 41 -7.82 -4.60 -3.18
N PRO A 42 -7.82 -3.29 -3.48
CA PRO A 42 -7.39 -2.19 -2.62
C PRO A 42 -8.37 -1.87 -1.48
N ALA A 43 -7.88 -1.23 -0.41
CA ALA A 43 -8.77 -0.48 0.46
C ALA A 43 -9.27 0.75 -0.30
N ALA A 44 -10.54 1.09 -0.14
CA ALA A 44 -11.16 2.23 -0.82
C ALA A 44 -11.89 3.15 0.15
N PHE A 45 -11.79 4.46 -0.09
CA PHE A 45 -12.71 5.46 0.44
C PHE A 45 -13.25 6.32 -0.69
N GLU A 46 -14.56 6.47 -0.74
CA GLU A 46 -15.20 7.45 -1.61
C GLU A 46 -14.96 8.87 -1.09
N GLN A 47 -14.39 9.71 -1.93
CA GLN A 47 -14.27 11.14 -1.71
C GLN A 47 -15.31 11.87 -2.56
N ARG A 48 -16.13 12.67 -1.90
CA ARG A 48 -17.11 13.53 -2.58
C ARG A 48 -16.45 14.88 -2.89
N TYR A 49 -16.25 15.20 -4.17
CA TYR A 49 -15.69 16.48 -4.60
C TYR A 49 -16.77 17.57 -4.71
N ASN A 50 -17.98 17.19 -5.15
CA ASN A 50 -19.17 18.04 -5.14
C ASN A 50 -20.44 17.17 -5.13
N GLN A 51 -21.62 17.78 -5.25
CA GLN A 51 -22.89 17.04 -5.14
C GLN A 51 -23.01 15.87 -6.15
N ASN A 52 -22.31 15.93 -7.29
CA ASN A 52 -22.45 14.98 -8.41
C ASN A 52 -21.13 14.34 -8.88
N GLN A 53 -20.01 14.58 -8.20
CA GLN A 53 -18.70 13.99 -8.53
C GLN A 53 -18.11 13.28 -7.32
N PHE A 54 -17.84 12.00 -7.52
CA PHE A 54 -17.16 11.12 -6.58
C PHE A 54 -15.85 10.69 -7.22
N GLY A 55 -14.77 10.72 -6.45
CA GLY A 55 -13.56 9.96 -6.75
C GLY A 55 -13.33 8.93 -5.67
N GLU A 56 -12.48 7.98 -5.97
CA GLU A 56 -12.06 6.96 -5.03
C GLU A 56 -10.60 7.17 -4.72
N GLN A 57 -10.28 7.11 -3.43
CA GLN A 57 -8.91 6.96 -2.99
C GLN A 57 -8.68 5.48 -2.69
N LEU A 58 -7.60 4.92 -3.23
CA LEU A 58 -7.32 3.50 -3.19
C LEU A 58 -5.95 3.25 -2.56
N LEU A 59 -5.81 2.19 -1.76
CA LEU A 59 -4.53 1.77 -1.21
C LEU A 59 -4.33 0.27 -1.36
N TRP A 60 -3.21 -0.11 -1.97
CA TRP A 60 -2.64 -1.44 -1.89
C TRP A 60 -1.53 -1.45 -0.87
N HIS A 61 -1.50 -2.45 0.01
CA HIS A 61 -0.49 -2.58 1.06
C HIS A 61 0.05 -4.00 1.08
N ASN A 62 1.36 -4.12 1.22
CA ASN A 62 2.03 -5.38 1.51
C ASN A 62 2.88 -5.21 2.77
N GLY A 63 2.56 -5.98 3.80
CA GLY A 63 3.23 -5.93 5.09
C GLY A 63 2.28 -6.30 6.23
N ILE A 64 2.69 -6.01 7.46
CA ILE A 64 1.92 -6.27 8.69
C ILE A 64 2.06 -5.07 9.61
N VAL A 65 0.96 -4.42 9.96
CA VAL A 65 0.91 -3.40 11.02
C VAL A 65 0.71 -4.07 12.38
N LYS A 66 1.43 -3.61 13.40
CA LYS A 66 1.31 -4.18 14.76
C LYS A 66 -0.07 -3.93 15.35
N GLU A 67 -0.59 -4.89 16.11
CA GLU A 67 -1.92 -4.79 16.72
C GLU A 67 -2.08 -3.58 17.66
N GLU A 68 -1.02 -3.20 18.37
CA GLU A 68 -1.00 -2.00 19.21
C GLU A 68 -1.18 -0.73 18.37
N CYS A 69 -0.43 -0.60 17.27
CA CYS A 69 -0.60 0.50 16.33
C CYS A 69 -2.03 0.55 15.76
N ILE A 70 -2.63 -0.60 15.44
CA ILE A 70 -4.03 -0.66 15.01
C ILE A 70 -4.98 -0.10 16.07
N LYS A 71 -4.80 -0.47 17.34
CA LYS A 71 -5.60 0.07 18.46
C LYS A 71 -5.41 1.57 18.65
N ASP A 72 -4.17 2.05 18.52
CA ASP A 72 -3.85 3.46 18.64
C ASP A 72 -4.51 4.29 17.52
N LEU A 73 -4.46 3.81 16.28
CA LEU A 73 -5.13 4.46 15.14
C LEU A 73 -6.66 4.44 15.30
N GLN A 74 -7.23 3.32 15.74
CA GLN A 74 -8.67 3.21 16.04
C GLN A 74 -9.09 4.21 17.11
N TYR A 75 -8.33 4.32 18.19
CA TYR A 75 -8.59 5.28 19.26
C TYR A 75 -8.45 6.73 18.78
N TYR A 76 -7.35 7.05 18.08
CA TYR A 76 -7.05 8.40 17.61
C TYR A 76 -8.11 8.93 16.63
N TYR A 77 -8.58 8.08 15.72
CA TYR A 77 -9.58 8.47 14.72
C TYR A 77 -11.03 8.15 15.11
N ASN A 78 -11.25 7.51 16.27
CA ASN A 78 -12.55 7.00 16.71
C ASN A 78 -13.22 6.09 15.65
N LEU A 79 -12.49 5.07 15.22
CA LEU A 79 -12.89 4.09 14.19
C LEU A 79 -12.86 2.66 14.73
N ASP A 80 -13.63 1.76 14.11
CA ASP A 80 -13.68 0.33 14.45
C ASP A 80 -13.09 -0.58 13.35
N TYR A 81 -12.46 0.01 12.32
CA TYR A 81 -11.83 -0.75 11.23
C TYR A 81 -10.70 -1.62 11.75
N LYS A 82 -10.76 -2.92 11.46
CA LYS A 82 -9.70 -3.88 11.83
C LYS A 82 -8.66 -4.09 10.73
N TRP A 83 -8.98 -3.69 9.52
CA TRP A 83 -8.11 -3.86 8.36
C TRP A 83 -7.05 -2.76 8.34
N ASP A 84 -5.79 -3.16 8.49
CA ASP A 84 -4.62 -2.29 8.53
C ASP A 84 -4.51 -1.40 7.29
N THR A 85 -4.71 -1.94 6.09
CA THR A 85 -4.70 -1.16 4.85
C THR A 85 -5.73 -0.03 4.87
N LYS A 86 -6.93 -0.29 5.39
CA LYS A 86 -7.99 0.74 5.49
C LYS A 86 -7.65 1.81 6.52
N LEU A 87 -7.02 1.43 7.63
CA LEU A 87 -6.53 2.38 8.62
C LEU A 87 -5.39 3.24 8.05
N ILE A 88 -4.40 2.66 7.36
CA ILE A 88 -3.32 3.42 6.72
C ILE A 88 -3.88 4.44 5.73
N LEU A 89 -4.80 4.01 4.85
CA LEU A 89 -5.45 4.89 3.88
C LEU A 89 -6.17 6.04 4.59
N TYR A 90 -6.97 5.73 5.61
CA TYR A 90 -7.67 6.76 6.38
C TYR A 90 -6.71 7.74 7.07
N SER A 91 -5.61 7.24 7.63
CA SER A 91 -4.59 8.10 8.26
C SER A 91 -3.98 9.07 7.27
N ILE A 92 -3.64 8.62 6.06
CA ILE A 92 -3.11 9.48 4.99
C ILE A 92 -4.17 10.52 4.57
N MET A 93 -5.43 10.11 4.44
CA MET A 93 -6.53 11.01 4.10
C MET A 93 -6.77 12.11 5.13
N LYS A 94 -6.49 11.85 6.42
CA LYS A 94 -6.74 12.80 7.51
C LYS A 94 -5.53 13.64 7.87
N ASP A 95 -4.37 13.02 7.95
CA ASP A 95 -3.15 13.63 8.48
C ASP A 95 -2.07 13.83 7.39
N GLY A 96 -2.34 13.46 6.14
CA GLY A 96 -1.34 13.48 5.06
C GLY A 96 -0.22 12.46 5.28
N TYR A 97 0.92 12.68 4.64
CA TYR A 97 2.08 11.76 4.76
C TYR A 97 2.74 11.77 6.14
N GLU A 98 2.44 12.75 7.00
CA GLU A 98 2.87 12.73 8.40
C GLU A 98 2.28 11.55 9.19
N ALA A 99 1.14 11.00 8.74
CA ALA A 99 0.58 9.77 9.27
C ALA A 99 1.59 8.61 9.26
N LEU A 100 2.45 8.54 8.23
CA LEU A 100 3.39 7.44 8.04
C LEU A 100 4.43 7.37 9.17
N ASN A 101 4.74 8.48 9.83
CA ASN A 101 5.60 8.55 11.00
C ASN A 101 5.02 7.86 12.24
N LYS A 102 3.73 7.51 12.23
CA LYS A 102 3.00 6.87 13.35
C LYS A 102 2.72 5.39 13.12
N ILE A 103 3.02 4.86 11.93
CA ILE A 103 2.69 3.48 11.57
C ILE A 103 3.82 2.55 12.02
N ASP A 104 3.57 1.77 13.06
CA ASP A 104 4.48 0.73 13.54
C ASP A 104 4.12 -0.64 12.93
N GLY A 105 5.06 -1.20 12.18
CA GLY A 105 4.90 -2.43 11.41
C GLY A 105 5.72 -2.40 10.13
N SER A 106 5.48 -3.34 9.23
CA SER A 106 6.07 -3.34 7.89
C SER A 106 5.04 -2.89 6.85
N PHE A 107 5.46 -2.05 5.90
CA PHE A 107 4.58 -1.65 4.80
C PHE A 107 5.35 -1.26 3.55
N SER A 108 4.85 -1.76 2.42
CA SER A 108 5.08 -1.23 1.08
C SER A 108 3.71 -0.99 0.46
N CYS A 109 3.46 0.23 0.01
CA CYS A 109 2.15 0.65 -0.42
C CYS A 109 2.17 1.31 -1.80
N LEU A 110 1.07 1.13 -2.53
CA LEU A 110 0.70 1.93 -3.67
C LEU A 110 -0.61 2.65 -3.32
N TYR A 111 -0.61 3.97 -3.40
CA TYR A 111 -1.71 4.84 -3.06
C TYR A 111 -2.18 5.60 -4.30
N TYR A 112 -3.48 5.63 -4.54
CA TYR A 112 -4.12 6.47 -5.54
C TYR A 112 -4.97 7.52 -4.82
N ASP A 113 -4.70 8.80 -5.04
CA ASP A 113 -5.42 9.90 -4.37
C ASP A 113 -6.68 10.39 -5.12
N GLY A 114 -7.03 9.70 -6.22
CA GLY A 114 -8.07 10.11 -7.16
C GLY A 114 -7.54 10.81 -8.41
N VAL A 115 -6.25 11.14 -8.46
CA VAL A 115 -5.59 11.77 -9.61
C VAL A 115 -4.27 11.07 -9.92
N ASP A 116 -3.42 10.92 -8.92
CA ASP A 116 -2.03 10.48 -9.03
C ASP A 116 -1.78 9.18 -8.25
N LEU A 117 -0.75 8.43 -8.69
CA LEU A 117 -0.26 7.24 -8.00
C LEU A 117 1.00 7.58 -7.20
N PHE A 118 1.06 7.05 -5.98
CA PHE A 118 2.16 7.23 -5.06
C PHE A 118 2.66 5.89 -4.54
N LEU A 119 3.97 5.66 -4.59
CA LEU A 119 4.63 4.46 -4.10
C LEU A 119 5.51 4.81 -2.90
N PHE A 120 5.34 4.07 -1.81
CA PHE A 120 6.16 4.27 -0.62
C PHE A 120 6.35 2.97 0.13
N ARG A 121 7.49 2.85 0.82
CA ARG A 121 7.77 1.73 1.73
C ARG A 121 8.54 2.22 2.94
N ASN A 122 8.41 1.53 4.05
CA ASN A 122 9.33 1.70 5.17
C ASN A 122 10.57 0.80 5.01
N GLU A 123 11.53 0.88 5.93
CA GLU A 123 12.78 0.13 5.84
C GLU A 123 12.59 -1.40 5.88
N ILE A 124 11.51 -1.86 6.51
CA ILE A 124 11.29 -3.27 6.84
C ILE A 124 10.72 -4.07 5.66
N SER A 125 9.82 -3.47 4.87
CA SER A 125 9.14 -4.16 3.76
C SER A 125 9.82 -3.84 2.42
N PRO A 126 10.09 -4.82 1.54
CA PRO A 126 10.72 -4.57 0.26
C PRO A 126 9.72 -4.01 -0.78
N MET A 127 10.25 -3.24 -1.72
CA MET A 127 9.59 -2.88 -2.98
C MET A 127 10.67 -2.69 -4.04
N PHE A 128 10.49 -3.32 -5.19
CA PHE A 128 11.40 -3.28 -6.32
C PHE A 128 10.74 -2.59 -7.49
N ILE A 129 11.50 -1.79 -8.24
CA ILE A 129 11.04 -1.06 -9.42
C ILE A 129 12.10 -1.12 -10.53
N ASP A 130 11.69 -1.08 -11.79
CA ASP A 130 12.59 -0.89 -12.94
C ASP A 130 12.48 0.53 -13.52
N ASP A 131 13.22 0.81 -14.59
CA ASP A 131 13.23 2.12 -15.24
C ASP A 131 11.94 2.40 -16.04
N GLU A 132 11.08 1.41 -16.23
CA GLU A 132 9.78 1.51 -16.88
C GLU A 132 8.62 1.70 -15.87
N LEU A 133 8.96 1.91 -14.60
CA LEU A 133 8.02 2.00 -13.48
C LEU A 133 7.17 0.74 -13.27
N THR A 134 7.64 -0.42 -13.73
CA THR A 134 7.10 -1.71 -13.29
C THR A 134 7.57 -1.93 -11.86
N PHE A 135 6.69 -2.32 -10.93
CA PHE A 135 7.07 -2.58 -9.55
C PHE A 135 6.51 -3.89 -9.00
N SER A 136 7.18 -4.41 -7.97
CA SER A 136 6.78 -5.62 -7.28
C SER A 136 7.35 -5.66 -5.86
N SER A 137 6.63 -6.31 -4.93
CA SER A 137 7.17 -6.64 -3.61
C SER A 137 8.24 -7.74 -3.66
N THR A 138 8.46 -8.39 -4.82
CA THR A 138 9.49 -9.40 -5.03
C THR A 138 10.45 -8.95 -6.11
N LYS A 139 11.75 -9.20 -5.93
CA LYS A 139 12.77 -8.83 -6.92
C LYS A 139 12.52 -9.53 -8.25
N PHE A 140 12.65 -8.78 -9.34
CA PHE A 140 12.58 -9.28 -10.71
C PHE A 140 13.77 -8.78 -11.55
N GLU A 141 13.92 -9.29 -12.77
CA GLU A 141 15.03 -8.92 -13.66
C GLU A 141 14.97 -7.43 -14.01
N GLY A 142 16.13 -6.75 -14.02
CA GLY A 142 16.20 -5.31 -14.27
C GLY A 142 15.75 -4.42 -13.10
N SER A 143 15.13 -4.99 -12.06
CA SER A 143 14.64 -4.21 -10.92
C SER A 143 15.72 -3.84 -9.91
N ARG A 144 15.52 -2.68 -9.28
CA ARG A 144 16.25 -2.19 -8.11
C ARG A 144 15.29 -1.95 -6.95
N GLU A 145 15.78 -2.03 -5.73
CA GLU A 145 14.96 -1.71 -4.56
C GLU A 145 14.70 -0.20 -4.49
N THR A 146 13.48 0.20 -4.15
CA THR A 146 13.15 1.62 -3.95
C THR A 146 13.74 2.11 -2.64
N GLU A 147 14.14 3.39 -2.59
CA GLU A 147 14.58 4.02 -1.34
C GLU A 147 13.45 3.95 -0.30
N PRO A 148 13.73 3.47 0.93
CA PRO A 148 12.74 3.46 2.00
C PRO A 148 12.45 4.88 2.50
N ASN A 149 11.36 5.02 3.25
CA ASN A 149 10.99 6.24 3.97
C ASN A 149 10.74 7.46 3.07
N LYS A 150 10.42 7.21 1.80
CA LYS A 150 10.08 8.22 0.81
C LYS A 150 8.74 7.92 0.17
N VAL A 151 8.04 8.99 -0.18
CA VAL A 151 6.81 8.96 -0.97
C VAL A 151 7.15 9.45 -2.36
N TRP A 152 7.05 8.54 -3.32
CA TRP A 152 7.31 8.82 -4.72
C TRP A 152 6.00 8.96 -5.47
N ARG A 153 5.79 10.08 -6.17
CA ARG A 153 4.74 10.15 -7.18
C ARG A 153 5.21 9.50 -8.47
N LEU A 154 4.37 8.64 -9.04
CA LEU A 154 4.63 7.94 -10.29
C LEU A 154 4.12 8.78 -11.45
N ASN A 155 5.04 9.43 -12.17
CA ASN A 155 4.72 10.08 -13.43
C ASN A 155 4.85 9.04 -14.56
N LEU A 156 3.74 8.35 -14.87
CA LEU A 156 3.71 7.28 -15.86
C LEU A 156 3.91 7.78 -17.30
N ILE A 157 3.70 9.07 -17.56
CA ILE A 157 3.88 9.68 -18.88
C ILE A 157 5.38 9.91 -19.13
N GLU A 158 6.07 10.53 -18.17
CA GLU A 158 7.49 10.85 -18.27
C GLU A 158 8.40 9.71 -17.80
N ARG A 159 7.82 8.68 -17.18
CA ARG A 159 8.51 7.51 -16.59
C ARG A 159 9.53 7.91 -15.53
N ILE A 160 9.14 8.82 -14.65
CA ILE A 160 9.98 9.30 -13.55
C ILE A 160 9.28 9.15 -12.20
N LEU A 161 10.10 9.05 -11.15
CA LEU A 161 9.66 9.15 -9.76
C LEU A 161 9.93 10.57 -9.26
N GLU A 162 8.89 11.25 -8.79
CA GLU A 162 8.99 12.57 -8.18
C GLU A 162 8.99 12.42 -6.65
N ASP A 163 9.98 12.98 -5.95
CA ASP A 163 10.04 12.95 -4.47
C ASP A 163 9.00 13.93 -3.90
N VAL A 164 8.02 13.41 -3.15
CA VAL A 164 6.90 14.19 -2.62
C VAL A 164 7.03 14.44 -1.13
N ALA A 165 7.48 13.44 -0.38
CA ALA A 165 7.58 13.51 1.07
C ALA A 165 8.56 12.47 1.61
N THR A 166 9.05 12.71 2.83
CA THR A 166 9.84 11.74 3.59
C THR A 166 9.17 11.47 4.94
N PHE A 167 9.41 10.29 5.50
CA PHE A 167 8.92 9.89 6.82
C PHE A 167 10.00 9.10 7.56
N LYS A 168 9.69 8.58 8.73
CA LYS A 168 10.60 7.75 9.54
C LYS A 168 9.95 6.41 9.82
N THR A 169 10.73 5.34 9.66
CA THR A 169 10.34 4.04 10.17
C THR A 169 10.32 4.08 11.69
N ILE A 170 9.22 3.64 12.31
CA ILE A 170 9.22 3.31 13.74
C ILE A 170 9.98 2.00 13.88
N GLU A 171 11.29 2.08 14.12
CA GLU A 171 12.05 0.95 14.60
C GLU A 171 11.79 0.80 16.09
N ASN A 172 11.13 -0.29 16.47
CA ASN A 172 11.32 -0.84 17.80
C ASN A 172 11.72 -2.32 17.72
N PRO A 173 12.96 -2.63 17.31
CA PRO A 173 13.47 -4.00 17.38
C PRO A 173 13.76 -4.42 18.84
N TYR A 174 14.01 -3.49 19.78
CA TYR A 174 14.29 -3.77 21.20
C TYR A 174 14.05 -2.53 22.10
N TYR A 175 12.92 -2.43 22.79
CA TYR A 175 12.81 -1.61 24.01
C TYR A 175 12.59 -2.56 25.20
N PHE A 176 13.70 -2.94 25.82
CA PHE A 176 13.73 -3.32 27.23
C PHE A 176 14.22 -2.08 27.99
N GLY A 177 13.31 -1.17 28.30
CA GLY A 177 13.55 -0.03 29.21
C GLY A 177 13.12 -0.40 30.62
#